data_AF-A0A2A8S4T8-F1
#
_entry.id   AF-A0A2A8S4T8-F1
#
_cell.length_a   1.000
_cell.length_b   1.000
_cell.length_c   1.000
_cell.angle_alpha   90.00
_cell.angle_beta   90.00
_cell.angle_gamma   90.00
#
_symmetry.space_group_name_H-M   'P 1'
#
loop_
_entity.id
_entity.type
_entity.pdbx_description
1 polymer ?
#
loop_
_entity_poly.entity_id
_entity_poly.type
_entity_poly.pdbx_seq_one_letter_code
_entity_poly.pdbx_strand_id
1 'polypeptide(L)'
;EESYTSKASFLDSDAIPTYGEEDIPVFSGKRIKRGLYRTKENKLLNADVNGSYNILKKAVPKAFADGIEGLCHQAAVSTPLVLSIF
;
A
#
# COMPACT_ATOMS: atom_id res chain seq x y z
N GLU A 1 17.07 -6.79 0.63
CA GLU A 1 15.95 -7.75 0.48
C GLU A 1 14.79 -7.04 -0.23
N GLU A 2 14.24 -7.63 -1.28
CA GLU A 2 13.13 -7.07 -2.06
C GLU A 2 11.82 -7.79 -1.70
N SER A 3 10.70 -7.06 -1.61
CA SER A 3 9.39 -7.64 -1.25
C SER A 3 8.27 -7.10 -2.11
N TYR A 4 7.12 -7.78 -2.10
CA TYR A 4 5.97 -7.48 -2.94
C TYR A 4 5.11 -6.27 -2.48
N THR A 5 5.75 -5.19 -2.01
CA THR A 5 5.08 -3.98 -1.47
C THR A 5 4.19 -3.27 -2.49
N SER A 6 4.46 -3.41 -3.79
CA SER A 6 3.65 -2.82 -4.86
C SER A 6 2.44 -3.68 -5.27
N LYS A 7 2.39 -4.95 -4.86
CA LYS A 7 1.33 -5.91 -5.24
C LYS A 7 0.37 -6.19 -4.09
N ALA A 8 0.90 -6.37 -2.88
CA ALA A 8 0.11 -6.59 -1.67
C ALA A 8 -0.92 -5.47 -1.46
N SER A 9 -2.12 -5.83 -1.05
CA SER A 9 -3.16 -4.87 -0.69
C SER A 9 -3.00 -4.43 0.76
N PHE A 10 -2.75 -3.14 0.98
CA PHE A 10 -2.66 -2.61 2.35
C PHE A 10 -4.01 -2.73 3.08
N LEU A 11 -5.10 -2.33 2.42
CA LEU A 11 -6.44 -2.31 3.01
C LEU A 11 -6.99 -3.70 3.31
N ASP A 12 -6.60 -4.71 2.53
CA ASP A 12 -7.01 -6.10 2.78
C ASP A 12 -6.03 -6.81 3.74
N SER A 13 -5.03 -6.09 4.26
CA SER A 13 -4.00 -6.60 5.17
C SER A 13 -3.20 -7.79 4.64
N ASP A 14 -2.94 -7.82 3.32
CA ASP A 14 -2.13 -8.86 2.69
C ASP A 14 -0.76 -9.01 3.38
N ALA A 15 -0.25 -10.24 3.36
CA ALA A 15 1.13 -10.52 3.71
C ALA A 15 2.07 -9.87 2.67
N ILE A 16 3.25 -9.45 3.12
CA ILE A 16 4.27 -8.84 2.27
C ILE A 16 5.51 -9.75 2.30
N PRO A 17 5.48 -10.89 1.61
CA PRO A 17 6.61 -11.80 1.61
C PRO A 17 7.80 -11.22 0.85
N THR A 18 8.96 -11.76 1.15
CA THR A 18 10.18 -11.47 0.43
C THR A 18 10.24 -12.26 -0.87
N TYR A 19 10.71 -11.59 -1.92
CA TYR A 19 10.84 -12.20 -3.23
C TYR A 19 11.82 -13.38 -3.17
N GLY A 20 11.35 -14.57 -3.54
CA GLY A 20 12.15 -15.80 -3.61
C GLY A 20 12.22 -16.61 -2.31
N GLU A 21 11.57 -16.16 -1.23
CA GLU A 21 11.51 -16.92 0.04
C GLU A 21 10.24 -17.78 0.17
N GLU A 22 9.19 -17.45 -0.58
CA GLU A 22 7.91 -18.16 -0.57
C GLU A 22 7.48 -18.57 -1.98
N ASP A 23 6.56 -19.54 -2.06
CA ASP A 23 5.82 -19.86 -3.29
C ASP A 23 5.12 -18.62 -3.85
N ILE A 24 4.76 -18.67 -5.14
CA ILE A 24 4.17 -17.55 -5.88
C ILE A 24 2.98 -16.96 -5.08
N PRO A 25 3.11 -15.75 -4.49
CA PRO A 25 2.10 -15.23 -3.59
C PRO A 25 0.89 -14.73 -4.37
N VAL A 26 -0.31 -15.01 -3.83
CA VAL A 26 -1.58 -14.52 -4.35
C VAL A 26 -2.05 -13.34 -3.50
N PHE A 27 -2.17 -12.18 -4.13
CA PHE A 27 -2.64 -10.95 -3.48
C PHE A 27 -4.13 -10.73 -3.71
N SER A 28 -4.79 -10.13 -2.73
CA SER A 28 -6.24 -9.87 -2.78
C SER A 28 -6.60 -8.72 -3.73
N GLY A 29 -5.68 -7.77 -3.89
CA GLY A 29 -5.82 -6.61 -4.76
C GLY A 29 -4.87 -6.66 -5.95
N LYS A 30 -5.01 -5.66 -6.83
CA LYS A 30 -4.15 -5.52 -8.01
C LYS A 30 -3.96 -4.08 -8.44
N ARG A 31 -2.76 -3.78 -8.91
CA ARG A 31 -2.48 -2.55 -9.66
C ARG A 31 -3.12 -2.66 -11.04
N ILE A 32 -3.97 -1.71 -11.40
CA ILE A 32 -4.59 -1.67 -12.74
C ILE A 32 -3.66 -0.95 -13.71
N LYS A 33 -3.15 0.23 -13.30
CA LYS A 33 -2.24 1.07 -14.09
C LYS A 33 -1.40 1.96 -13.16
N ARG A 34 -0.48 2.75 -13.73
CA ARG A 34 0.24 3.77 -12.95
C ARG A 34 -0.75 4.70 -12.24
N GLY A 35 -0.52 4.95 -10.96
CA GLY A 35 -1.40 5.76 -10.11
C GLY A 35 -2.74 5.12 -9.73
N LEU A 36 -3.07 3.87 -10.12
CA LEU A 36 -4.36 3.25 -9.81
C LEU A 36 -4.24 1.79 -9.34
N TYR A 37 -4.73 1.54 -8.13
CA TYR A 37 -4.81 0.23 -7.50
C TYR A 37 -6.25 -0.11 -7.12
N ARG A 38 -6.60 -1.39 -7.17
CA ARG A 38 -7.92 -1.92 -6.80
C ARG A 38 -7.80 -2.99 -5.72
N THR A 39 -8.54 -2.83 -4.63
CA THR A 39 -8.60 -3.82 -3.54
C THR A 39 -9.55 -4.98 -3.85
N LYS A 40 -9.60 -5.97 -2.96
CA LYS A 40 -10.56 -7.09 -3.02
C LYS A 40 -12.02 -6.61 -3.09
N GLU A 41 -12.36 -5.57 -2.34
CA GLU A 41 -13.69 -4.96 -2.31
C GLU A 41 -13.97 -4.03 -3.51
N ASN A 42 -13.14 -4.06 -4.56
CA ASN A 42 -13.21 -3.17 -5.72
C ASN A 42 -13.07 -1.67 -5.40
N LYS A 43 -12.56 -1.31 -4.22
CA LYS A 43 -12.22 0.08 -3.90
C LYS A 43 -11.00 0.52 -4.70
N LEU A 44 -11.03 1.74 -5.22
CA LEU A 44 -9.94 2.32 -5.98
C LEU A 44 -9.13 3.27 -5.11
N LEU A 45 -7.82 3.12 -5.12
CA LEU A 45 -6.90 4.07 -4.49
C LEU A 45 -5.67 4.32 -5.36
N ASN A 46 -4.88 5.33 -4.99
CA ASN A 46 -3.62 5.58 -5.66
C ASN A 46 -2.62 4.44 -5.39
N ALA A 47 -2.03 3.90 -6.46
CA ALA A 47 -1.08 2.79 -6.35
C ALA A 47 0.19 3.13 -5.56
N ASP A 48 0.65 4.38 -5.63
CA ASP A 48 1.84 4.82 -4.92
C ASP A 48 1.53 4.98 -3.43
N VAL A 49 0.31 5.42 -3.08
CA VAL A 49 -0.18 5.45 -1.70
C VAL A 49 -0.26 4.03 -1.11
N ASN A 50 -0.80 3.06 -1.85
CA ASN A 50 -0.81 1.65 -1.44
C ASN A 50 0.62 1.14 -1.16
N GLY A 51 1.55 1.42 -2.07
CA GLY A 51 2.96 1.04 -1.93
C GLY A 51 3.62 1.66 -0.71
N SER A 52 3.41 2.96 -0.47
CA SER A 52 3.96 3.67 0.70
C SER A 52 3.46 3.09 2.02
N TYR A 53 2.16 2.78 2.11
CA TYR A 53 1.60 2.12 3.30
C TYR A 53 2.21 0.73 3.55
N ASN A 54 2.42 -0.05 2.49
CA ASN A 54 3.07 -1.37 2.60
C ASN A 54 4.54 -1.27 3.01
N ILE A 55 5.27 -0.28 2.49
CA ILE A 55 6.65 0.00 2.93
C ILE A 55 6.67 0.36 4.41
N LEU A 56 5.77 1.25 4.85
CA LEU A 56 5.64 1.62 6.26
C LEU A 56 5.31 0.40 7.13
N LYS A 57 4.37 -0.44 6.72
CA LYS A 57 4.02 -1.70 7.41
C LYS A 57 5.22 -2.65 7.53
N LYS A 58 6.06 -2.76 6.48
CA LYS A 58 7.26 -3.62 6.51
C LYS A 58 8.35 -3.03 7.41
N ALA A 59 8.63 -1.74 7.29
CA ALA A 59 9.71 -1.07 8.01
C ALA A 59 9.39 -0.88 9.50
N VAL A 60 8.11 -0.65 9.83
CA VAL A 60 7.63 -0.40 11.19
C VAL A 60 6.34 -1.19 11.41
N PRO A 61 6.43 -2.50 11.75
CA PRO A 61 5.26 -3.38 11.90
C PRO A 61 4.21 -2.89 12.91
N LYS A 62 4.61 -2.06 13.87
CA LYS A 62 3.74 -1.49 14.92
C LYS A 62 3.21 -0.10 14.60
N ALA A 63 3.53 0.48 13.43
CA ALA A 63 3.15 1.84 13.06
C ALA A 63 1.65 2.14 13.16
N PHE A 64 0.82 1.12 12.97
CA PHE A 64 -0.64 1.26 13.00
C PHE A 64 -1.30 0.67 14.25
N ALA A 65 -0.55 -0.04 15.10
CA ALA A 65 -1.05 -0.66 16.32
C ALA A 65 -0.90 0.28 17.52
N ASP A 66 0.27 0.89 17.67
CA ASP A 66 0.62 1.75 18.81
C ASP A 66 0.50 3.26 18.46
N GLY A 67 0.14 3.57 17.21
CA GLY A 67 0.34 4.89 16.62
C GLY A 67 1.82 5.17 16.35
N ILE A 68 2.10 6.21 15.58
CA ILE A 68 3.46 6.75 15.45
C ILE A 68 3.53 7.92 16.44
N GLU A 69 4.39 7.83 17.46
CA GLU A 69 4.66 8.98 18.34
C GLU A 69 5.06 10.20 17.49
N GLY A 70 4.28 11.28 17.61
CA GLY A 70 4.50 12.52 16.86
C GLY A 70 3.61 12.74 15.62
N LEU A 71 2.77 11.78 15.22
CA LEU A 71 1.82 11.97 14.12
C LEU A 71 0.41 12.31 14.64
N CYS A 72 0.14 13.60 14.81
CA CYS A 72 -1.19 14.09 15.14
C CYS A 72 -2.11 13.96 13.92
N HIS A 73 -2.97 12.94 13.93
CA HIS A 73 -4.00 12.59 12.93
C HIS A 73 -3.52 11.73 11.76
N GLN A 74 -4.31 10.68 11.45
CA GLN A 74 -4.14 9.81 10.27
C GLN A 74 -4.06 10.66 9.00
N ALA A 75 -2.86 10.75 8.42
CA ALA A 75 -2.65 11.40 7.13
C ALA A 75 -3.20 10.50 6.01
N ALA A 76 -4.52 10.52 5.81
CA ALA A 76 -5.14 9.98 4.62
C ALA A 76 -5.04 11.01 3.49
N VAL A 77 -4.07 10.85 2.58
CA VAL A 77 -4.03 11.61 1.32
C VAL A 77 -5.13 11.07 0.42
N SER A 78 -6.32 11.69 0.47
CA SER A 78 -7.53 11.19 -0.21
C SER A 78 -7.77 11.75 -1.61
N THR A 79 -6.91 12.62 -2.15
CA THR A 79 -7.14 13.18 -3.50
C THR A 79 -5.83 13.46 -4.25
N PRO A 80 -5.59 12.86 -5.44
CA PRO A 80 -4.60 13.38 -6.36
C PRO A 80 -5.18 14.59 -7.10
N LEU A 81 -4.65 15.79 -6.83
CA LEU A 81 -4.83 16.95 -7.71
C LEU A 81 -4.10 16.66 -9.03
N VAL A 82 -4.85 16.51 -10.12
CA VAL A 82 -4.30 16.50 -11.48
C VAL A 82 -3.97 17.95 -11.84
N LEU A 83 -2.69 18.32 -11.79
CA LEU A 83 -2.22 19.59 -12.35
C LEU A 83 -2.13 19.41 -13.87
N SER A 84 -3.19 19.75 -14.59
CA SER A 84 -3.13 19.93 -16.05
C SER A 84 -2.45 21.26 -16.34
N ILE A 85 -1.21 21.20 -16.79
CA ILE A 85 -0.53 22.34 -17.41
C ILE A 85 -0.87 22.25 -18.91
N PHE A 86 -1.59 23.26 -19.41
CA PHE A 86 -1.86 23.44 -20.84
C PHE A 86 -0.62 23.96 -21.57
#